data_AF-S4RZH7-F1
#
_entry.id   AF-S4RZH7-F1
#
_cell.length_a   1.000
_cell.length_b   1.000
_cell.length_c   1.000
_cell.angle_alpha   90.00
_cell.angle_beta   90.00
_cell.angle_gamma   90.00
#
_symmetry.space_group_name_H-M   'P 1'
#
loop_
_entity.id
_entity.type
_entity.pdbx_description
1 polymer ?
#
loop_
_entity_poly.entity_id
_entity_poly.type
_entity_poly.pdbx_seq_one_letter_code
_entity_poly.pdbx_strand_id
1 'polypeptide(L)'
;LQWPSDAAPSGRQSLSVGSQVVGLVAVLIACVSSGFAGVYFEKILKGSRQSVWVRNIQLGLFGTLFGLIGVIVYDGDKVWQQGFLQGYNSITWVVVILQAVGGLVVAAVIKYADNILKGFAASFSIILSSFISYMWLQDFIPTSVFFVGATLVILATFLYGYEPKALPVPMKI
;
A
#
# COMPACT_ATOMS: atom_id res chain seq x y z
N LEU A 1 18.78 -0.07 -33.01
CA LEU A 1 19.91 0.44 -32.20
C LEU A 1 19.98 -0.37 -30.92
N GLN A 2 20.73 -1.48 -30.96
CA GLN A 2 20.99 -2.36 -29.82
C GLN A 2 21.78 -1.60 -28.74
N TRP A 3 21.29 -1.65 -27.51
CA TRP A 3 22.05 -1.26 -26.32
C TRP A 3 22.97 -2.42 -25.90
N PRO A 4 24.25 -2.21 -25.57
CA PRO A 4 25.14 -3.28 -25.16
C PRO A 4 24.79 -3.78 -23.76
N SER A 5 24.33 -5.02 -23.68
CA SER A 5 24.13 -5.77 -22.44
C SER A 5 25.47 -6.35 -21.97
N ASP A 6 26.33 -5.51 -21.37
CA ASP A 6 27.37 -6.02 -20.47
C ASP A 6 26.70 -6.38 -19.13
N ALA A 7 25.89 -7.42 -19.17
CA ALA A 7 25.42 -8.11 -17.99
C ALA A 7 26.63 -8.84 -17.41
N ALA A 8 27.34 -8.17 -16.49
CA ALA A 8 28.20 -8.85 -15.54
C ALA A 8 27.41 -10.04 -14.94
N PRO A 9 28.01 -11.23 -14.83
CA PRO A 9 27.30 -12.38 -14.27
C PRO A 9 26.90 -12.02 -12.85
N SER A 10 25.60 -11.78 -12.66
CA SER A 10 25.01 -11.56 -11.36
C SER A 10 25.17 -12.87 -10.61
N GLY A 11 26.26 -12.96 -9.83
CA GLY A 11 26.51 -14.08 -8.96
C GLY A 11 25.25 -14.34 -8.15
N ARG A 12 24.74 -15.57 -8.16
CA ARG A 12 23.74 -16.01 -7.19
C ARG A 12 24.29 -15.66 -5.81
N GLN A 13 23.83 -14.57 -5.21
CA GLN A 13 24.06 -14.32 -3.80
C GLN A 13 23.41 -15.50 -3.08
N SER A 14 24.25 -16.38 -2.55
CA SER A 14 23.81 -17.37 -1.57
C SER A 14 23.15 -16.58 -0.44
N LEU A 15 21.82 -16.61 -0.39
CA LEU A 15 21.05 -16.02 0.70
C LEU A 15 21.47 -16.78 1.97
N SER A 16 22.40 -16.20 2.72
CA SER A 16 22.75 -16.70 4.04
C SER A 16 21.46 -16.77 4.85
N VAL A 17 21.23 -17.86 5.58
CA VAL A 17 20.03 -18.03 6.43
C VAL A 17 19.80 -16.81 7.34
N GLY A 18 20.88 -16.11 7.72
CA GLY A 18 20.81 -14.83 8.43
C GLY A 18 20.05 -13.71 7.70
N SER A 19 20.21 -13.56 6.38
CA SER A 19 19.48 -12.54 5.61
C SER A 19 18.00 -12.85 5.45
N GLN A 20 17.62 -14.13 5.38
CA GLN A 20 16.22 -14.56 5.33
C GLN A 20 15.50 -14.30 6.66
N VAL A 21 16.14 -14.59 7.79
CA VAL A 21 15.58 -14.32 9.13
C VAL A 21 15.44 -12.82 9.35
N VAL A 22 16.43 -12.01 8.96
CA VAL A 22 16.34 -10.54 9.02
C VAL A 22 15.19 -10.02 8.15
N GLY A 23 15.03 -10.55 6.94
CA GLY A 23 13.90 -10.20 6.07
C GLY A 23 12.55 -10.54 6.69
N LEU A 24 12.41 -11.73 7.28
CA LEU A 24 11.19 -12.14 7.95
C LEU A 24 10.84 -11.23 9.14
N VAL A 25 11.83 -10.94 10.00
CA VAL A 25 11.64 -10.04 11.14
C VAL A 25 11.28 -8.63 10.67
N ALA A 26 11.94 -8.12 9.63
CA ALA A 26 11.63 -6.81 9.05
C ALA A 26 10.19 -6.75 8.52
N VAL A 27 9.73 -7.79 7.82
CA VAL A 27 8.34 -7.87 7.33
C VAL A 27 7.35 -7.92 8.49
N LEU A 28 7.61 -8.71 9.54
CA LEU A 28 6.73 -8.79 10.72
C LEU A 28 6.61 -7.42 11.42
N ILE A 29 7.74 -6.74 11.64
CA ILE A 29 7.75 -5.40 12.23
C ILE A 29 6.98 -4.41 11.34
N ALA A 30 7.19 -4.46 10.01
CA ALA A 30 6.47 -3.63 9.06
C ALA A 30 4.95 -3.91 9.08
N CYS A 31 4.53 -5.17 9.16
CA CYS A 31 3.13 -5.56 9.25
C CYS A 31 2.46 -5.01 10.52
N VAL A 32 3.11 -5.20 11.68
CA VAL A 32 2.59 -4.69 12.96
C VAL A 32 2.53 -3.16 12.96
N SER A 33 3.59 -2.51 12.47
CA SER A 33 3.65 -1.04 12.37
C SER A 33 2.59 -0.49 11.42
N SER A 34 2.37 -1.13 10.28
CA SER A 34 1.36 -0.73 9.29
C SER A 34 -0.06 -0.85 9.85
N GLY A 35 -0.36 -1.96 10.54
CA GLY A 35 -1.64 -2.18 11.21
C GLY A 35 -1.91 -1.13 12.29
N PHE A 36 -0.92 -0.88 13.17
CA PHE A 36 -1.03 0.12 14.22
C PHE A 36 -1.22 1.54 13.66
N ALA A 37 -0.41 1.93 12.66
CA ALA A 37 -0.53 3.23 12.02
C ALA A 37 -1.90 3.44 11.38
N GLY A 38 -2.47 2.41 10.73
CA GLY A 38 -3.81 2.45 10.15
C GLY A 38 -4.91 2.70 11.19
N VAL A 39 -4.90 1.95 12.30
CA VAL A 39 -5.87 2.10 13.39
C VAL A 39 -5.70 3.43 14.13
N TYR A 40 -4.46 3.88 14.33
CA TYR A 40 -4.18 5.17 14.95
C TYR A 40 -4.64 6.33 14.07
N PHE A 41 -4.40 6.25 12.76
CA PHE A 41 -4.89 7.23 11.80
C PHE A 41 -6.43 7.27 11.77
N GLU A 42 -7.08 6.11 11.80
CA GLU A 42 -8.54 6.01 11.93
C GLU A 42 -9.04 6.69 13.21
N LYS A 43 -8.40 6.41 14.36
CA LYS A 43 -8.73 7.04 15.65
C LYS A 43 -8.59 8.56 15.61
N ILE A 44 -7.54 9.10 14.97
CA ILE A 44 -7.36 10.55 14.81
C ILE A 44 -8.44 11.16 13.93
N LEU A 45 -8.79 10.50 12.82
CA LEU A 45 -9.79 10.99 11.88
C LEU A 45 -11.20 10.97 12.47
N LYS A 46 -11.56 9.92 13.20
CA LYS A 46 -12.91 9.72 13.75
C LYS A 46 -13.09 10.34 15.14
N GLY A 47 -12.04 10.45 15.94
CA GLY A 47 -12.10 10.95 17.33
C GLY A 47 -12.01 12.47 17.48
N SER A 48 -11.89 13.24 16.40
CA SER A 48 -11.63 14.68 16.42
C SER A 48 -12.72 15.45 15.68
N ARG A 49 -13.21 16.56 16.25
CA ARG A 49 -14.18 17.47 15.59
C ARG A 49 -13.58 18.28 14.43
N GLN A 50 -12.26 18.26 14.26
CA GLN A 50 -11.56 18.95 13.16
C GLN A 50 -11.82 18.26 11.81
N SER A 51 -11.76 19.04 10.72
CA SER A 51 -11.96 18.51 9.38
C SER A 51 -10.85 17.55 8.96
N VAL A 52 -11.23 16.51 8.21
CA VAL A 52 -10.30 15.49 7.69
C VAL A 52 -9.23 16.10 6.78
N TRP A 53 -9.57 17.17 6.08
CA TRP A 53 -8.62 17.93 5.27
C TRP A 53 -7.50 18.54 6.11
N VAL A 54 -7.82 19.14 7.26
CA VAL A 54 -6.81 19.71 8.16
C VAL A 54 -5.90 18.62 8.73
N ARG A 55 -6.47 17.46 9.12
CA ARG A 55 -5.66 16.31 9.56
C ARG A 55 -4.76 15.77 8.46
N ASN A 56 -5.27 15.67 7.24
CA ASN A 56 -4.49 15.22 6.10
C ASN A 56 -3.37 16.21 5.73
N ILE A 57 -3.59 17.51 5.88
CA ILE A 57 -2.55 18.53 5.71
C ILE A 57 -1.49 18.41 6.82
N GLN A 58 -1.87 18.27 8.09
CA GLN A 58 -0.92 18.08 9.19
C GLN A 58 -0.04 16.85 8.96
N LEU A 59 -0.65 15.72 8.60
CA LEU A 59 0.09 14.49 8.29
C LEU A 59 0.93 14.61 7.02
N GLY A 60 0.42 15.31 6.01
CA GLY A 60 1.17 15.63 4.79
C GLY A 60 2.41 16.47 5.08
N LEU A 61 2.32 17.45 5.99
CA LEU A 61 3.48 18.26 6.41
C LEU A 61 4.55 17.39 7.06
N PHE A 62 4.19 16.54 8.02
CA PHE A 62 5.13 15.61 8.62
C PHE A 62 5.70 14.62 7.59
N GLY A 63 4.86 14.10 6.69
CA GLY A 63 5.27 13.21 5.60
C GLY A 63 6.29 13.87 4.67
N THR A 64 6.07 15.13 4.28
CA THR A 64 7.02 15.90 3.48
C THR A 64 8.32 16.15 4.22
N LEU A 65 8.28 16.47 5.51
CA LEU A 65 9.50 16.65 6.33
C LEU A 65 10.33 15.36 6.38
N PHE A 66 9.71 14.22 6.71
CA PHE A 66 10.39 12.93 6.72
C PHE A 66 10.87 12.51 5.33
N GLY A 67 10.10 12.82 4.29
CA GLY A 67 10.48 12.57 2.89
C GLY A 67 11.74 13.36 2.49
N LEU A 68 11.81 14.65 2.85
CA LEU A 68 12.99 15.49 2.59
C LEU A 68 14.21 15.00 3.36
N ILE A 69 14.04 14.62 4.64
CA ILE A 69 15.13 14.02 5.41
C ILE A 69 15.61 12.73 4.74
N GLY A 70 14.70 11.89 4.26
CA GLY A 70 15.03 10.68 3.50
C GLY A 70 15.85 10.99 2.25
N VAL A 71 15.44 11.98 1.45
CA VAL A 71 16.18 12.40 0.26
C VAL A 71 17.58 12.87 0.62
N ILE A 72 17.74 13.69 1.68
CA ILE A 72 19.06 14.18 2.11
C ILE A 72 19.95 13.04 2.58
N VAL A 73 19.41 12.10 3.36
CA VAL A 73 20.18 10.99 3.96
C VAL A 73 20.62 9.96 2.91
N TYR A 74 19.76 9.62 1.93
CA TYR A 74 20.05 8.56 0.96
C TYR A 74 20.64 9.07 -0.36
N ASP A 75 20.22 10.24 -0.84
CA ASP A 75 20.57 10.75 -2.18
C ASP A 75 21.00 12.24 -2.18
N GLY A 76 21.38 12.79 -1.03
CA GLY A 76 21.70 14.22 -0.87
C GLY A 76 22.77 14.73 -1.84
N ASP A 77 23.84 13.97 -2.06
CA ASP A 77 24.92 14.35 -2.97
C ASP A 77 24.46 14.42 -4.43
N LYS A 78 23.61 13.49 -4.86
CA LYS A 78 23.06 13.47 -6.23
C LYS A 78 22.10 14.63 -6.45
N VAL A 79 21.24 14.91 -5.46
CA VAL A 79 20.31 16.03 -5.50
C VAL A 79 21.06 17.37 -5.55
N TRP A 80 22.16 17.51 -4.82
CA TRP A 80 22.96 18.74 -4.83
C TRP A 80 23.65 18.98 -6.18
N GLN A 81 24.20 17.94 -6.79
CA GLN A 81 24.94 18.07 -8.05
C GLN A 81 24.04 18.20 -9.28
N GLN A 82 22.89 17.52 -9.28
CA GLN A 82 22.07 17.38 -10.48
C GLN A 82 20.68 18.03 -10.37
N GLY A 83 20.32 18.49 -9.17
CA GLY A 83 19.03 19.11 -8.86
C GLY A 83 17.96 18.10 -8.43
N PHE A 84 17.01 18.56 -7.60
CA PHE A 84 15.94 17.72 -7.03
C PHE A 84 15.00 17.10 -8.07
N LEU A 85 14.77 17.78 -9.20
CA LEU A 85 13.83 17.36 -10.24
C LEU A 85 14.52 16.73 -11.46
N GLN A 86 15.76 16.26 -11.29
CA GLN A 86 16.47 15.66 -12.41
C GLN A 86 15.78 14.38 -12.88
N GLY A 87 15.58 14.25 -14.20
CA GLY A 87 14.98 13.05 -14.79
C GLY A 87 13.47 12.92 -14.59
N TYR A 88 12.80 13.95 -14.05
CA TYR A 88 11.33 13.98 -14.01
C TYR A 88 10.76 14.06 -15.43
N ASN A 89 10.09 13.00 -15.86
CA ASN A 89 9.38 12.93 -17.14
C ASN A 89 7.86 13.05 -16.90
N SER A 90 7.06 13.18 -17.96
CA SER A 90 5.60 13.25 -17.90
C SER A 90 4.99 12.06 -17.15
N ILE A 91 5.55 10.86 -17.28
CA ILE A 91 5.11 9.67 -16.55
C ILE A 91 5.35 9.83 -15.04
N THR A 92 6.49 10.39 -14.64
CA THR A 92 6.80 10.67 -13.23
C THR A 92 5.75 11.60 -12.62
N TRP A 93 5.38 12.67 -13.34
CA TRP A 93 4.32 13.59 -12.90
C TRP A 93 2.96 12.90 -12.79
N VAL A 94 2.61 12.02 -13.73
CA VAL A 94 1.38 11.23 -13.66
C VAL A 94 1.37 10.34 -12.42
N VAL A 95 2.48 9.63 -12.13
CA VAL A 95 2.59 8.77 -10.94
C VAL A 95 2.50 9.60 -9.65
N VAL A 96 3.14 10.77 -9.60
CA VAL A 96 3.07 11.68 -8.43
C VAL A 96 1.64 12.14 -8.18
N ILE A 97 0.92 12.58 -9.22
CA ILE A 97 -0.48 13.01 -9.10
C ILE A 97 -1.36 11.83 -8.69
N LEU A 98 -1.17 10.66 -9.30
CA LEU A 98 -1.93 9.45 -8.97
C LEU A 98 -1.71 9.04 -7.52
N GLN A 99 -0.47 9.09 -7.02
CA GLN A 99 -0.14 8.77 -5.65
C GLN A 99 -0.73 9.79 -4.66
N ALA A 100 -0.71 11.08 -5.00
CA ALA A 100 -1.30 12.13 -4.19
C ALA A 100 -2.83 11.97 -4.08
N VAL A 101 -3.51 11.75 -5.22
CA VAL A 101 -4.96 11.47 -5.26
C VAL A 101 -5.27 10.17 -4.53
N GLY A 102 -4.49 9.11 -4.74
CA GLY A 102 -4.63 7.83 -4.04
C GLY A 102 -4.57 7.99 -2.51
N GLY A 103 -3.63 8.80 -2.01
CA GLY A 103 -3.54 9.13 -0.58
C GLY A 103 -4.79 9.84 -0.05
N LEU A 104 -5.33 10.80 -0.80
CA LEU A 104 -6.58 11.50 -0.45
C LEU A 104 -7.79 10.54 -0.44
N VAL A 105 -7.88 9.65 -1.45
CA VAL A 105 -8.95 8.64 -1.53
C VAL A 105 -8.85 7.67 -0.35
N VAL A 106 -7.65 7.23 0.02
CA VAL A 106 -7.43 6.39 1.20
C VAL A 106 -7.88 7.08 2.48
N ALA A 107 -7.58 8.37 2.66
CA ALA A 107 -8.04 9.14 3.81
C ALA A 107 -9.57 9.25 3.86
N ALA A 108 -10.21 9.45 2.71
CA ALA A 108 -11.66 9.47 2.60
C ALA A 108 -12.29 8.10 2.93
N VAL A 109 -11.72 7.01 2.40
CA VAL A 109 -12.18 5.64 2.68
C VAL A 109 -12.09 5.33 4.17
N ILE A 110 -10.99 5.68 4.84
CA ILE A 110 -10.84 5.44 6.29
C ILE A 110 -11.82 6.30 7.11
N LYS A 111 -12.18 7.49 6.62
CA LYS A 111 -13.18 8.35 7.27
C LYS A 111 -14.60 7.76 7.18
N TYR A 112 -15.01 7.35 5.98
CA TYR A 112 -16.40 6.97 5.69
C TYR A 112 -16.68 5.47 5.87
N ALA A 113 -15.64 4.64 5.81
CA ALA A 113 -15.68 3.23 6.15
C ALA A 113 -14.74 2.99 7.35
N ASP A 114 -13.90 1.96 7.30
CA ASP A 114 -12.95 1.58 8.34
C ASP A 114 -11.63 1.11 7.72
N ASN A 115 -10.55 1.08 8.50
CA ASN A 115 -9.26 0.58 8.03
C ASN A 115 -9.30 -0.91 7.63
N ILE A 116 -10.24 -1.69 8.19
CA ILE A 116 -10.47 -3.10 7.80
C ILE A 116 -11.05 -3.21 6.39
N LEU A 117 -12.08 -2.42 6.05
CA LEU A 117 -12.68 -2.43 4.72
C LEU A 117 -11.70 -1.94 3.64
N LYS A 118 -10.85 -0.96 3.98
CA LYS A 118 -9.71 -0.57 3.14
C LYS A 118 -8.77 -1.75 2.85
N GLY A 119 -8.48 -2.56 3.86
CA GLY A 119 -7.65 -3.76 3.73
C GLY A 119 -8.25 -4.75 2.72
N PHE A 120 -9.54 -5.07 2.86
CA PHE A 120 -10.25 -5.94 1.91
C PHE A 120 -10.27 -5.36 0.49
N ALA A 121 -10.54 -4.06 0.35
CA ALA A 121 -10.54 -3.40 -0.96
C ALA A 121 -9.17 -3.47 -1.65
N ALA A 122 -8.08 -3.29 -0.89
CA ALA A 122 -6.73 -3.42 -1.42
C ALA A 122 -6.42 -4.85 -1.86
N SER A 123 -6.77 -5.86 -1.06
CA SER A 123 -6.59 -7.28 -1.43
C SER A 123 -7.41 -7.67 -2.68
N PHE A 124 -8.66 -7.20 -2.78
CA PHE A 124 -9.48 -7.40 -3.96
C PHE A 124 -8.89 -6.70 -5.20
N SER A 125 -8.37 -5.48 -5.04
CA SER A 125 -7.69 -4.75 -6.11
C SER A 125 -6.48 -5.52 -6.65
N ILE A 126 -5.68 -6.14 -5.77
CA ILE A 126 -4.52 -6.96 -6.19
C ILE A 126 -4.99 -8.14 -7.05
N ILE A 127 -6.03 -8.86 -6.62
CA ILE A 127 -6.58 -10.01 -7.37
C ILE A 127 -7.08 -9.56 -8.74
N LEU A 128 -7.83 -8.47 -8.81
CA LEU A 128 -8.36 -7.94 -10.06
C LEU A 128 -7.23 -7.47 -10.99
N SER A 129 -6.21 -6.77 -10.45
CA SER A 129 -5.03 -6.37 -11.21
C SER A 129 -4.28 -7.57 -11.77
N SER A 130 -4.10 -8.63 -10.99
CA SER A 130 -3.49 -9.89 -11.47
C SER A 130 -4.33 -10.56 -12.56
N PHE A 131 -5.66 -10.54 -12.46
CA PHE A 131 -6.56 -11.08 -13.48
C PHE A 131 -6.50 -10.30 -14.80
N ILE A 132 -6.50 -8.97 -14.73
CA ILE A 132 -6.35 -8.10 -15.91
C ILE A 132 -4.97 -8.29 -16.53
N SER A 133 -3.91 -8.40 -15.73
CA SER A 133 -2.55 -8.67 -16.20
C SER A 133 -2.45 -10.01 -16.93
N TYR A 134 -3.09 -11.07 -16.42
CA TYR A 134 -3.18 -12.34 -17.13
C TYR A 134 -3.90 -12.21 -18.48
N MET A 135 -5.08 -11.58 -18.50
CA MET A 135 -5.92 -11.53 -19.69
C MET A 135 -5.35 -10.60 -20.79
N TRP A 136 -4.76 -9.46 -20.40
CA TRP A 136 -4.39 -8.40 -21.34
C TRP A 136 -2.90 -8.28 -21.61
N LEU A 137 -2.07 -8.50 -20.59
CA LEU A 137 -0.62 -8.38 -20.71
C LEU A 137 0.08 -9.72 -20.99
N GLN A 138 -0.57 -10.87 -20.72
CA GLN A 138 0.02 -12.22 -20.82
C GLN A 138 1.34 -12.41 -20.01
N ASP A 139 1.70 -11.44 -19.16
CA ASP A 139 2.94 -11.41 -18.38
C ASP A 139 2.88 -12.29 -17.12
N PHE A 140 1.69 -12.71 -16.70
CA PHE A 140 1.49 -13.46 -15.46
C PHE A 140 0.75 -14.77 -15.72
N ILE A 141 1.37 -15.92 -15.43
CA ILE A 141 0.71 -17.23 -15.50
C ILE A 141 0.15 -17.54 -14.10
N PRO A 142 -1.16 -17.43 -13.86
CA PRO A 142 -1.75 -17.67 -12.55
C PRO A 142 -1.53 -19.13 -12.14
N THR A 143 -0.86 -19.32 -11.00
CA THR A 143 -0.64 -20.65 -10.40
C THR A 143 -1.91 -21.13 -9.70
N SER A 144 -2.06 -22.44 -9.51
CA SER A 144 -3.20 -23.02 -8.77
C SER A 144 -3.35 -22.46 -7.35
N VAL A 145 -2.23 -22.12 -6.70
CA VAL A 145 -2.19 -21.48 -5.38
C VAL A 145 -2.78 -20.06 -5.41
N PHE A 146 -2.58 -19.31 -6.50
CA PHE A 146 -3.18 -17.98 -6.67
C PHE A 146 -4.71 -18.07 -6.73
N PHE A 147 -5.26 -19.05 -7.45
CA PHE A 147 -6.72 -19.25 -7.50
C PHE A 147 -7.32 -19.58 -6.13
N VAL A 148 -6.69 -20.47 -5.36
CA VAL A 148 -7.15 -20.79 -3.99
C VAL A 148 -7.11 -19.55 -3.10
N GLY A 149 -6.02 -18.78 -3.16
CA GLY A 149 -5.90 -17.52 -2.41
C GLY A 149 -6.95 -16.49 -2.83
N ALA A 150 -7.19 -16.32 -4.13
CA ALA A 150 -8.19 -15.40 -4.66
C ALA A 150 -9.60 -15.76 -4.20
N THR A 151 -9.99 -17.04 -4.30
CA THR A 151 -11.29 -17.52 -3.81
C THR A 151 -11.46 -17.28 -2.31
N LEU A 152 -10.42 -17.54 -1.51
CA LEU A 152 -10.47 -17.31 -0.06
C LEU A 152 -10.69 -15.83 0.28
N VAL A 153 -9.96 -14.92 -0.37
CA VAL A 153 -10.12 -13.46 -0.15
C VAL A 153 -11.52 -13.00 -0.56
N ILE A 154 -12.06 -13.49 -1.66
CA ILE A 154 -13.41 -13.18 -2.12
C ILE A 154 -14.44 -13.67 -1.08
N LEU A 155 -14.33 -14.92 -0.62
CA LEU A 155 -15.23 -15.47 0.41
C LEU A 155 -15.15 -14.69 1.73
N ALA A 156 -13.94 -14.33 2.18
CA ALA A 156 -13.75 -13.53 3.39
C ALA A 156 -14.41 -12.14 3.26
N THR A 157 -14.31 -11.52 2.09
CA THR A 157 -14.94 -10.22 1.81
C THR A 157 -16.46 -10.31 1.86
N PHE A 158 -17.04 -11.36 1.25
CA PHE A 158 -18.48 -11.61 1.31
C PHE A 158 -18.96 -11.92 2.73
N LEU A 159 -18.22 -12.72 3.49
CA LEU A 159 -18.56 -13.04 4.87
C LEU A 159 -18.50 -11.82 5.78
N TYR A 160 -17.51 -10.94 5.58
CA TYR A 160 -17.38 -9.69 6.34
C TYR A 160 -18.51 -8.70 6.02
N GLY A 161 -18.94 -8.63 4.76
CA GLY A 161 -20.06 -7.77 4.33
C GLY A 161 -21.45 -8.33 4.66
N TYR A 162 -21.55 -9.58 5.13
CA TYR A 162 -22.82 -10.20 5.48
C TYR A 162 -23.22 -9.79 6.91
N GLU A 163 -24.08 -8.79 7.03
CA GLU A 163 -24.74 -8.49 8.30
C GLU A 163 -25.80 -9.56 8.59
N PRO A 164 -25.68 -10.36 9.66
CA PRO A 164 -26.72 -11.29 10.05
C PRO A 164 -27.98 -10.50 10.36
N LYS A 165 -29.11 -10.87 9.74
CA LYS A 165 -30.41 -10.25 10.00
C LYS A 165 -30.68 -10.30 11.51
N ALA A 166 -30.69 -9.14 12.18
CA ALA A 166 -30.90 -9.04 13.60
C ALA A 166 -32.24 -9.72 13.96
N LEU A 167 -32.20 -10.74 14.81
CA LEU A 167 -33.40 -11.32 15.38
C LEU A 167 -34.08 -10.25 16.25
N PRO A 168 -35.41 -10.05 16.15
CA PRO A 168 -36.11 -9.06 16.97
C PRO A 168 -35.89 -9.38 18.44
N VAL A 169 -35.32 -8.43 19.18
CA VAL A 169 -35.11 -8.54 20.63
C VAL A 169 -36.49 -8.62 21.29
N PRO A 170 -36.81 -9.68 22.06
CA PRO A 170 -38.06 -9.72 22.81
C PRO A 170 -38.05 -8.60 23.85
N MET A 171 -39.03 -7.71 23.74
CA MET A 171 -39.28 -6.61 24.67
C MET A 171 -39.52 -7.22 26.06
N LYS A 172 -38.63 -6.95 27.02
CA LYS A 172 -38.89 -7.28 28.43
C LYS A 172 -40.05 -6.40 28.90
N ILE A 173 -41.15 -7.05 29.28
CA ILE A 173 -42.37 -6.47 29.87
C ILE A 173 -42.11 -6.13 31.33
#